data_AF-A0A3M4A6M5-F1
#
_entry.id   AF-A0A3M4A6M5-F1
#
_cell.length_a   1.000
_cell.length_b   1.000
_cell.length_c   1.000
_cell.angle_alpha   90.00
_cell.angle_beta   90.00
_cell.angle_gamma   90.00
#
_symmetry.space_group_name_H-M   'P 1'
#
loop_
_entity.id
_entity.type
_entity.pdbx_description
1 polymer ?
#
loop_
_entity_poly.entity_id
_entity_poly.type
_entity_poly.pdbx_seq_one_letter_code
_entity_poly.pdbx_strand_id
1 'polypeptide(L)'
;MRTAIADDLSAMTPSASHEQLRTLMHGLNTARHVTTLLKGCEHLLGRMRNKNPDLTVDPPAFLKHLLTLTANGMNVNQTLQLTQHIGGKQLKHQLAFLNGLRPMLLQLPILLWRDMKSRQTALSNLLILMAELTTQEQKQLYGGLV
;
A
#
# COMPACT_ATOMS: atom_id res chain seq x y z
N MET A 1 -18.58 -28.24 -8.92
CA MET A 1 -19.05 -26.98 -9.55
C MET A 1 -17.88 -26.03 -9.88
N ARG A 2 -17.06 -26.37 -10.88
CA ARG A 2 -16.10 -25.43 -11.52
C ARG A 2 -16.18 -25.48 -13.06
N THR A 3 -17.08 -26.30 -13.60
CA THR A 3 -17.16 -26.61 -15.04
C THR A 3 -18.29 -25.86 -15.75
N ALA A 4 -19.35 -25.45 -15.05
CA ALA A 4 -20.50 -24.79 -15.67
C ALA A 4 -20.19 -23.39 -16.24
N ILE A 5 -19.19 -22.69 -15.70
CA ILE A 5 -18.73 -21.38 -16.19
C ILE A 5 -17.78 -21.48 -17.39
N ALA A 6 -17.20 -22.66 -17.64
CA ALA A 6 -16.34 -22.86 -18.80
C ALA A 6 -17.18 -23.19 -20.05
N ASP A 7 -18.25 -23.97 -19.90
CA ASP A 7 -19.10 -24.37 -21.03
C ASP A 7 -20.01 -23.23 -21.53
N ASP A 8 -20.47 -22.34 -20.65
CA ASP A 8 -21.35 -21.22 -21.05
C ASP A 8 -20.59 -20.12 -21.82
N LEU A 9 -19.26 -20.07 -21.67
CA LEU A 9 -18.38 -19.16 -22.43
C LEU A 9 -18.17 -19.64 -23.88
N SER A 10 -18.28 -20.94 -24.15
CA SER A 10 -18.17 -21.50 -25.51
C SER A 10 -19.40 -21.25 -26.39
N ALA A 11 -20.53 -20.84 -25.80
CA ALA A 11 -21.78 -20.66 -26.52
C ALA A 11 -22.01 -19.23 -27.05
N MET A 12 -21.15 -18.25 -26.71
CA MET A 12 -21.26 -16.88 -27.18
C MET A 12 -20.20 -16.55 -28.24
N THR A 13 -20.63 -16.60 -29.50
CA THR A 13 -20.13 -15.85 -30.67
C THR A 13 -18.64 -15.44 -30.68
N PRO A 14 -17.81 -15.99 -31.58
CA PRO A 14 -16.40 -15.60 -31.71
C PRO A 14 -16.29 -14.27 -32.47
N SER A 15 -16.53 -13.14 -31.79
CA SER A 15 -16.22 -11.82 -32.36
C SER A 15 -15.58 -10.84 -31.36
N ALA A 16 -15.08 -11.33 -30.23
CA ALA A 16 -14.15 -10.57 -29.41
C ALA A 16 -12.74 -11.02 -29.79
N SER A 17 -11.93 -10.12 -30.37
CA SER A 17 -10.54 -10.45 -30.66
C SER A 17 -9.84 -10.81 -29.35
N HIS A 18 -8.93 -11.79 -29.38
CA HIS A 18 -8.16 -12.19 -28.19
C HIS A 18 -7.47 -11.00 -27.49
N GLU A 19 -7.16 -9.94 -28.25
CA GLU A 19 -6.64 -8.68 -27.73
C GLU A 19 -7.67 -7.87 -26.92
N GLN A 20 -8.94 -7.83 -27.35
CA GLN A 20 -10.01 -7.20 -26.57
C GLN A 20 -10.27 -7.94 -25.28
N LEU A 21 -10.28 -9.28 -25.30
CA LEU A 21 -10.38 -10.10 -24.10
C LEU A 21 -9.18 -9.90 -23.17
N ARG A 22 -7.95 -9.84 -23.69
CA ARG A 22 -6.76 -9.52 -22.88
C ARG A 22 -6.82 -8.11 -22.29
N THR A 23 -7.29 -7.12 -23.04
CA THR A 23 -7.41 -5.74 -22.59
C THR A 23 -8.48 -5.61 -21.51
N LEU A 24 -9.63 -6.27 -21.68
CA LEU A 24 -10.68 -6.38 -20.65
C LEU A 24 -10.16 -7.10 -19.42
N MET A 25 -9.50 -8.25 -19.56
CA MET A 25 -8.90 -8.97 -18.44
C MET A 25 -7.83 -8.15 -17.73
N HIS A 26 -7.03 -7.36 -18.46
CA HIS A 26 -6.04 -6.46 -17.88
C HIS A 26 -6.71 -5.29 -17.16
N GLY A 27 -7.76 -4.69 -17.73
CA GLY A 27 -8.56 -3.64 -17.10
C GLY A 27 -9.28 -4.13 -15.83
N LEU A 28 -9.88 -5.32 -15.89
CA LEU A 28 -10.52 -6.00 -14.77
C LEU A 28 -9.52 -6.36 -13.67
N ASN A 29 -8.34 -6.87 -14.03
CA ASN A 29 -7.27 -7.14 -13.06
C ASN A 29 -6.78 -5.84 -12.42
N THR A 30 -6.54 -4.78 -13.19
CA THR A 30 -6.14 -3.49 -12.63
C THR A 30 -7.20 -2.93 -11.68
N ALA A 31 -8.48 -2.95 -12.08
CA ALA A 31 -9.58 -2.50 -11.22
C ALA A 31 -9.71 -3.33 -9.93
N ARG A 32 -9.52 -4.65 -10.00
CA ARG A 32 -9.50 -5.54 -8.83
C ARG A 32 -8.34 -5.23 -7.89
N HIS A 33 -7.14 -5.00 -8.43
CA HIS A 33 -5.98 -4.60 -7.62
C HIS A 33 -6.21 -3.27 -6.93
N VAL A 34 -6.71 -2.26 -7.65
CA VAL A 34 -7.03 -0.94 -7.09
C VAL A 34 -8.09 -1.05 -6.00
N THR A 35 -9.14 -1.84 -6.22
CA THR A 35 -10.19 -2.08 -5.20
C THR A 35 -9.63 -2.76 -3.95
N THR A 36 -8.73 -3.73 -4.13
CA THR A 36 -8.09 -4.45 -3.01
C THR A 36 -7.16 -3.53 -2.22
N LEU A 37 -6.38 -2.70 -2.91
CA LEU A 37 -5.51 -1.69 -2.30
C LEU A 37 -6.32 -0.63 -1.56
N LEU A 38 -7.45 -0.18 -2.12
CA LEU A 38 -8.35 0.77 -1.48
C LEU A 38 -8.92 0.20 -0.17
N LYS A 39 -9.39 -1.05 -0.18
CA LYS A 39 -9.82 -1.75 1.05
C LYS A 39 -8.69 -1.86 2.08
N GLY A 40 -7.46 -2.11 1.62
CA GLY A 40 -6.27 -2.09 2.47
C GLY A 40 -6.02 -0.71 3.09
N CYS A 41 -6.17 0.36 2.31
CA CYS A 41 -6.08 1.75 2.76
C CYS A 41 -7.15 2.06 3.81
N GLU A 42 -8.41 1.69 3.56
CA GLU A 42 -9.53 1.87 4.48
C GLU A 42 -9.27 1.19 5.83
N HIS A 43 -8.84 -0.07 5.80
CA HIS A 43 -8.53 -0.83 7.01
C HIS A 43 -7.32 -0.21 7.75
N LEU A 44 -6.25 0.15 7.04
CA LEU A 44 -5.08 0.78 7.65
C LEU A 44 -5.46 2.10 8.32
N LEU A 45 -6.13 3.00 7.60
CA LEU A 45 -6.54 4.29 8.14
C LEU A 45 -7.55 4.14 9.28
N GLY A 46 -8.50 3.21 9.18
CA GLY A 46 -9.43 2.91 10.27
C GLY A 46 -8.73 2.50 11.56
N ARG A 47 -7.71 1.62 11.46
CA ARG A 47 -6.86 1.27 12.60
C ARG A 47 -6.06 2.46 13.12
N MET A 48 -5.60 3.34 12.23
CA MET A 48 -4.80 4.50 12.61
C MET A 48 -5.63 5.61 13.25
N ARG A 49 -6.91 5.78 12.90
CA ARG A 49 -7.82 6.72 13.57
C ARG A 49 -8.01 6.40 15.06
N ASN A 50 -8.03 5.11 15.42
CA ASN A 50 -8.05 4.69 16.84
C ASN A 50 -6.78 5.09 17.62
N LYS A 51 -5.68 5.37 16.90
CA LYS A 51 -4.36 5.71 17.47
C LYS A 51 -4.05 7.21 17.36
N ASN A 52 -4.58 7.85 16.32
CA ASN A 52 -4.44 9.26 15.99
C ASN A 52 -5.85 9.80 15.63
N PRO A 53 -6.65 10.22 16.63
CA PRO A 53 -8.02 10.67 16.41
C PRO A 53 -8.14 11.89 15.47
N ASP A 54 -7.09 12.70 15.41
CA ASP A 54 -7.00 13.88 14.54
C ASP A 54 -6.79 13.51 13.05
N LEU A 55 -6.68 12.21 12.72
CA LEU A 55 -6.49 11.72 11.36
C LEU A 55 -7.75 11.83 10.51
N THR A 56 -7.81 12.87 9.67
CA THR A 56 -8.94 13.15 8.75
C THR A 56 -8.72 12.68 7.31
N VAL A 57 -7.63 11.95 7.04
CA VAL A 57 -7.29 11.51 5.68
C VAL A 57 -8.33 10.53 5.13
N ASP A 58 -8.80 10.82 3.92
CA ASP A 58 -9.74 9.99 3.17
C ASP A 58 -9.02 8.82 2.45
N PRO A 59 -9.56 7.59 2.46
CA PRO A 59 -8.87 6.42 1.90
C PRO A 59 -8.52 6.53 0.39
N PRO A 60 -9.43 7.00 -0.50
CA PRO A 60 -9.09 7.35 -1.87
C PRO A 60 -7.94 8.36 -2.01
N ALA A 61 -7.91 9.40 -1.18
CA ALA A 61 -6.85 10.40 -1.21
C ALA A 61 -5.49 9.80 -0.79
N PHE A 62 -5.51 8.94 0.24
CA PHE A 62 -4.32 8.21 0.67
C PHE A 62 -3.81 7.24 -0.40
N LEU A 63 -4.70 6.50 -1.06
CA LEU A 63 -4.33 5.61 -2.16
C LEU A 63 -3.68 6.39 -3.30
N LYS A 64 -4.26 7.52 -3.71
CA LYS A 64 -3.66 8.39 -4.75
C LYS A 64 -2.26 8.84 -4.35
N HIS A 65 -2.09 9.32 -3.11
CA HIS A 65 -0.78 9.75 -2.62
C HIS A 65 0.24 8.60 -2.58
N LEU A 66 -0.19 7.40 -2.19
CA LEU A 66 0.65 6.20 -2.18
C LEU A 66 1.13 5.84 -3.59
N LEU A 67 0.22 5.87 -4.59
CA LEU A 67 0.57 5.62 -5.99
C LEU A 67 1.54 6.67 -6.55
N THR A 68 1.34 7.94 -6.22
CA THR A 68 2.28 9.01 -6.58
C THR A 68 3.65 8.79 -5.93
N LEU A 69 3.67 8.37 -4.66
CA LEU A 69 4.91 8.09 -3.94
C LEU A 69 5.68 6.93 -4.59
N THR A 70 5.01 5.82 -4.94
CA THR A 70 5.66 4.66 -5.59
C THR A 70 6.09 4.93 -7.03
N ALA A 71 5.32 5.74 -7.78
CA ALA A 71 5.70 6.22 -9.11
C ALA A 71 6.93 7.15 -9.09
N ASN A 72 7.18 7.82 -7.96
CA ASN A 72 8.36 8.66 -7.74
C ASN A 72 9.53 7.93 -7.09
N GLY A 73 9.44 6.60 -6.90
CA GLY A 73 10.49 5.78 -6.29
C GLY A 73 10.56 5.86 -4.77
N MET A 74 9.51 6.38 -4.13
CA MET A 74 9.31 6.42 -2.68
C MET A 74 10.46 7.08 -1.91
N ASN A 75 10.47 8.42 -1.96
CA ASN A 75 11.45 9.23 -1.24
C ASN A 75 11.33 9.03 0.28
N VAL A 76 12.47 8.91 0.96
CA VAL A 76 12.53 8.64 2.41
C VAL A 76 11.91 9.78 3.23
N ASN A 77 12.18 11.04 2.88
CA ASN A 77 11.63 12.20 3.58
C ASN A 77 10.11 12.26 3.43
N GLN A 78 9.57 12.04 2.22
CA GLN A 78 8.13 12.00 1.99
C GLN A 78 7.47 10.82 2.74
N THR A 79 8.15 9.67 2.78
CA THR A 79 7.70 8.49 3.54
C THR A 79 7.65 8.77 5.04
N LEU A 80 8.67 9.45 5.57
CA LEU A 80 8.72 9.85 6.97
C LEU A 80 7.63 10.88 7.31
N GLN A 81 7.45 11.90 6.48
CA GLN A 81 6.37 12.89 6.65
C GLN A 81 4.99 12.22 6.63
N LEU A 82 4.76 11.30 5.70
CA LEU A 82 3.52 10.51 5.64
C LEU A 82 3.31 9.68 6.91
N THR A 83 4.40 9.07 7.40
CA THR A 83 4.39 8.27 8.63
C THR A 83 4.05 9.10 9.85
N GLN A 84 4.62 10.30 9.98
CA GLN A 84 4.32 11.23 11.06
C GLN A 84 2.90 11.79 10.96
N HIS A 85 2.44 12.08 9.74
CA HIS A 85 1.09 12.58 9.51
C HIS A 85 0.01 11.55 9.88
N ILE A 86 0.19 10.29 9.48
CA ILE A 86 -0.80 9.23 9.74
C ILE A 86 -0.64 8.64 11.15
N GLY A 87 0.60 8.36 11.56
CA GLY A 87 0.94 7.83 12.87
C GLY A 87 0.83 8.85 14.02
N GLY A 88 0.83 10.14 13.71
CA GLY A 88 0.84 11.20 14.72
C GLY A 88 2.17 11.26 15.48
N LYS A 89 2.13 11.86 16.68
CA LYS A 89 3.34 12.19 17.47
C LYS A 89 4.00 10.99 18.15
N GLN A 90 3.29 9.89 18.37
CA GLN A 90 3.80 8.75 19.13
C GLN A 90 4.53 7.76 18.21
N LEU A 91 5.79 7.43 18.55
CA LEU A 91 6.62 6.51 17.75
C LEU A 91 5.97 5.13 17.57
N LYS A 92 5.35 4.58 18.62
CA LYS A 92 4.59 3.32 18.55
C LYS A 92 3.47 3.34 17.50
N HIS A 93 2.85 4.50 17.27
CA HIS A 93 1.78 4.65 16.27
C HIS A 93 2.35 4.81 14.86
N GLN A 94 3.46 5.55 14.72
CA GLN A 94 4.23 5.63 13.47
C GLN A 94 4.71 4.23 13.03
N LEU A 95 5.26 3.43 13.94
CA LEU A 95 5.66 2.05 13.68
C LEU A 95 4.46 1.15 13.36
N ALA A 96 3.32 1.33 14.05
CA ALA A 96 2.10 0.58 13.71
C ALA A 96 1.59 0.88 12.29
N PHE A 97 1.73 2.12 11.83
CA PHE A 97 1.44 2.51 10.45
C PHE A 97 2.41 1.85 9.47
N LEU A 98 3.72 1.95 9.68
CA LEU A 98 4.73 1.34 8.81
C LEU A 98 4.58 -0.18 8.71
N ASN A 99 4.26 -0.85 9.81
CA ASN A 99 3.97 -2.29 9.84
C ASN A 99 2.73 -2.65 9.02
N GLY A 100 1.71 -1.78 8.98
CA GLY A 100 0.54 -1.96 8.12
C GLY A 100 0.79 -1.63 6.65
N LEU A 101 1.67 -0.66 6.38
CA LEU A 101 2.02 -0.23 5.03
C LEU A 101 2.89 -1.25 4.29
N ARG A 102 3.84 -1.88 4.98
CA ARG A 102 4.78 -2.86 4.40
C ARG A 102 4.12 -3.96 3.55
N PRO A 103 3.11 -4.72 4.04
CA PRO A 103 2.47 -5.76 3.23
C PRO A 103 1.73 -5.20 2.02
N MET A 104 1.18 -3.98 2.11
CA MET A 104 0.52 -3.32 0.98
C MET A 104 1.53 -3.01 -0.14
N LEU A 105 2.73 -2.52 0.21
CA LEU A 105 3.80 -2.26 -0.74
C LEU A 105 4.36 -3.55 -1.36
N LEU A 106 4.47 -4.62 -0.59
CA LEU A 106 4.95 -5.92 -1.10
C LEU A 106 3.99 -6.51 -2.14
N GLN A 107 2.68 -6.33 -1.94
CA GLN A 107 1.62 -6.80 -2.85
C GLN A 107 1.37 -5.88 -4.04
N LEU A 108 1.99 -4.68 -4.07
CA LEU A 108 1.78 -3.72 -5.14
C LEU A 108 2.40 -4.24 -6.46
N PRO A 109 1.60 -4.34 -7.56
CA PRO A 109 2.10 -4.75 -8.86
C PRO A 109 3.29 -3.92 -9.33
N ILE A 110 4.28 -4.56 -9.97
CA ILE A 110 5.52 -3.90 -10.43
C ILE A 110 5.25 -2.71 -11.37
N LEU A 111 4.16 -2.76 -12.15
CA LEU A 111 3.74 -1.70 -13.07
C LEU A 111 3.35 -0.38 -12.39
N LEU A 112 3.09 -0.38 -11.07
CA LEU A 112 2.79 0.82 -10.28
C LEU A 112 4.03 1.42 -9.59
N TRP A 113 5.18 0.78 -9.78
CA TRP A 113 6.47 1.29 -9.38
C TRP A 113 7.13 1.97 -10.56
N ARG A 114 7.99 2.96 -10.29
CA ARG A 114 8.84 3.56 -11.32
C ARG A 114 9.64 2.50 -12.10
N ASP A 115 10.27 1.59 -11.35
CA ASP A 115 11.11 0.51 -11.86
C ASP A 115 11.45 -0.48 -10.72
N MET A 116 12.03 -1.62 -11.07
CA MET A 116 12.36 -2.68 -10.10
C MET A 116 13.43 -2.27 -9.09
N LYS A 117 14.39 -1.42 -9.49
CA LYS A 117 15.42 -0.91 -8.56
C LYS A 117 14.79 0.05 -7.57
N SER A 118 13.94 0.98 -8.03
CA SER A 118 13.17 1.87 -7.15
C SER A 118 12.33 1.09 -6.14
N ARG A 119 11.67 -0.01 -6.54
CA ARG A 119 10.92 -0.87 -5.60
C ARG A 119 11.82 -1.48 -4.53
N GLN A 120 12.96 -2.05 -4.90
CA GLN A 120 13.89 -2.65 -3.94
C GLN A 120 14.45 -1.60 -2.98
N THR A 121 14.89 -0.46 -3.51
CA THR A 121 15.38 0.67 -2.70
C THR A 121 14.30 1.18 -1.75
N ALA A 122 13.07 1.35 -2.20
CA ALA A 122 11.95 1.77 -1.38
C ALA A 122 11.69 0.82 -0.21
N LEU A 123 11.65 -0.49 -0.47
CA LEU A 123 11.43 -1.51 0.56
C LEU A 123 12.61 -1.58 1.54
N SER A 124 13.86 -1.48 1.07
CA SER A 124 15.03 -1.42 1.93
C SER A 124 15.02 -0.16 2.82
N ASN A 125 14.73 1.00 2.24
CA ASN A 125 14.64 2.26 2.98
C ASN A 125 13.52 2.23 4.02
N LEU A 126 12.39 1.59 3.71
CA LEU A 126 11.31 1.37 4.67
C LEU A 126 11.79 0.57 5.88
N LEU A 127 12.55 -0.51 5.66
CA LEU A 127 13.10 -1.34 6.74
C LEU A 127 14.11 -0.56 7.60
N ILE A 128 14.98 0.23 6.96
CA ILE A 128 15.92 1.11 7.66
C ILE A 128 15.17 2.10 8.55
N LEU A 129 14.16 2.79 7.99
CA LEU A 129 13.34 3.74 8.74
C LEU A 129 12.63 3.07 9.92
N MET A 130 12.09 1.86 9.73
CA MET A 130 11.45 1.12 10.82
C MET A 130 12.45 0.77 11.93
N ALA A 131 13.68 0.38 11.58
CA ALA A 131 14.74 0.08 12.55
C ALA A 131 15.17 1.34 13.33
N GLU A 132 15.31 2.48 12.64
CA GLU A 132 15.62 3.77 13.26
C GLU A 132 14.54 4.19 14.25
N LEU A 133 13.27 4.18 13.86
CA LEU A 133 12.15 4.52 14.73
C LEU A 133 12.02 3.56 15.92
N THR A 134 12.29 2.26 15.72
CA THR A 134 12.30 1.27 16.81
C THR A 134 13.40 1.57 17.81
N THR A 135 14.60 1.90 17.34
CA THR A 135 15.72 2.30 18.20
C THR A 135 15.41 3.58 18.97
N GLN A 136 14.76 4.56 18.33
CA GLN A 136 14.32 5.78 18.98
C GLN A 136 13.23 5.52 20.04
N GLU A 137 12.26 4.65 19.75
CA GLU A 137 11.24 4.25 20.71
C GLU A 137 11.85 3.58 21.94
N GLN A 138 12.78 2.64 21.74
CA GLN A 138 13.51 2.00 22.83
C GLN A 138 14.29 3.02 23.67
N LYS A 139 15.00 3.96 23.03
CA LYS A 139 15.69 5.04 23.75
C LYS A 139 14.74 5.91 24.56
N GLN A 140 13.53 6.19 24.07
CA GLN A 140 12.53 6.95 24.84
C GLN A 140 11.97 6.16 26.02
N LEU A 141 11.77 4.85 25.85
CA LEU A 141 11.25 3.97 26.90
C LEU A 141 12.28 3.70 28.01
N TYR A 142 13.55 3.51 27.65
CA TYR A 142 14.62 3.14 28.59
C TYR A 142 15.51 4.32 29.00
N GLY A 143 15.58 5.38 28.21
CA GLY A 143 16.38 6.59 28.51
C GLY A 143 15.68 7.60 29.42
N GLY A 144 14.39 7.41 29.73
CA GLY A 144 13.68 8.16 30.76
C GLY A 144 13.77 7.54 32.17
N LEU A 145 14.54 6.45 32.32
CA LEU A 145 14.74 5.71 33.57
C LEU A 145 16.13 5.96 34.22
N VAL A 146 16.85 7.00 33.79
CA VAL A 146 18.16 7.40 34.34
C VAL A 146 18.08 8.82 34.88
#